data_AF-A0A3R7XAW5-F1
#
_entry.id   AF-A0A3R7XAW5-F1
#
_cell.length_a   1.000
_cell.length_b   1.000
_cell.length_c   1.000
_cell.angle_alpha   90.00
_cell.angle_beta   90.00
_cell.angle_gamma   90.00
#
_symmetry.space_group_name_H-M   'P 1'
#
loop_
_entity.id
_entity.type
_entity.pdbx_description
1 polymer ?
#
loop_
_entity_poly.entity_id
_entity_poly.type
_entity_poly.pdbx_seq_one_letter_code
_entity_poly.pdbx_strand_id
1 'polypeptide(L)'
;MASLKTIGNNIFSRLLIFTLISSFLFFLFDTYQESYDKLKVLENSLEDRQEEIVLLQNQIDDWNQQISDLDDPEKAELILRKRGYGEQGEVLYRFEVPEPVTPIEETLKSDRGKSLIEYVIDYVVGKEGE
;
A
#
# COMPACT_ATOMS: atom_id res chain seq x y z
N MET A 1 -27.29 -76.46 -25.42
CA MET A 1 -26.04 -75.76 -25.00
C MET A 1 -25.83 -74.41 -25.69
N ALA A 2 -26.18 -74.24 -26.98
CA ALA A 2 -25.97 -72.98 -27.71
C ALA A 2 -26.76 -71.77 -27.14
N SER A 3 -28.02 -71.97 -26.70
CA SER A 3 -28.88 -70.92 -26.14
C SER A 3 -28.39 -70.39 -24.79
N LEU A 4 -27.87 -71.27 -23.92
CA LEU A 4 -27.32 -70.89 -22.61
C LEU A 4 -26.09 -69.98 -22.76
N LYS A 5 -25.25 -70.27 -23.76
CA LYS A 5 -24.05 -69.49 -24.07
C LYS A 5 -24.40 -68.10 -24.62
N THR A 6 -25.47 -67.98 -25.43
CA THR A 6 -25.95 -66.68 -25.95
C THR A 6 -26.59 -65.82 -24.86
N ILE A 7 -27.36 -66.43 -23.95
CA ILE A 7 -27.98 -65.73 -22.81
C ILE A 7 -26.90 -65.22 -21.85
N GLY A 8 -25.91 -66.06 -21.49
CA GLY A 8 -24.79 -65.66 -20.63
C GLY A 8 -23.96 -64.51 -21.21
N ASN A 9 -23.69 -64.53 -22.52
CA ASN A 9 -22.93 -63.47 -23.18
C ASN A 9 -23.69 -62.13 -23.22
N ASN A 10 -25.02 -62.17 -23.36
CA ASN A 10 -25.87 -60.98 -23.37
C ASN A 10 -26.00 -60.36 -21.97
N ILE A 11 -26.12 -61.19 -20.93
CA ILE A 11 -26.11 -60.74 -19.53
C ILE A 11 -24.75 -60.11 -19.19
N PHE A 12 -23.65 -60.76 -19.55
CA PHE A 12 -22.30 -60.25 -19.31
C PHE A 12 -22.05 -58.91 -20.02
N SER A 13 -22.46 -58.79 -21.29
CA SER A 13 -22.35 -57.53 -22.04
C SER A 13 -23.14 -56.39 -21.39
N ARG A 14 -24.36 -56.66 -20.93
CA ARG A 14 -25.18 -55.66 -20.22
C ARG A 14 -24.57 -55.25 -18.88
N LEU A 15 -24.01 -56.20 -18.14
CA LEU A 15 -23.31 -55.95 -16.88
C LEU A 15 -22.07 -55.09 -17.11
N LEU A 16 -21.30 -55.38 -18.16
CA LEU A 16 -20.13 -54.60 -18.54
C LEU A 16 -20.52 -53.16 -18.90
N ILE A 17 -21.54 -52.98 -19.73
CA ILE A 17 -22.07 -51.64 -20.08
C ILE A 17 -22.51 -50.90 -18.81
N PHE A 18 -23.22 -51.56 -17.91
CA PHE A 18 -23.66 -50.96 -16.65
C PHE A 18 -22.49 -50.52 -15.78
N THR A 19 -21.47 -51.37 -15.61
CA THR A 19 -20.26 -51.01 -14.85
C THR A 19 -19.50 -49.84 -15.47
N LEU A 20 -19.47 -49.76 -16.80
CA LEU A 20 -18.77 -48.71 -17.52
C LEU A 20 -19.51 -47.37 -17.39
N ILE A 21 -20.84 -47.37 -17.50
CA ILE A 21 -21.68 -46.20 -17.24
C ILE A 21 -21.56 -45.77 -15.77
N SER A 22 -21.60 -46.71 -14.83
CA SER A 22 -21.50 -46.41 -13.40
C SER A 22 -20.14 -45.82 -13.04
N SER A 23 -19.05 -46.34 -13.62
CA SER A 23 -17.70 -45.79 -13.46
C SER A 23 -17.59 -44.37 -14.03
N PHE A 24 -18.14 -44.15 -15.24
CA PHE A 24 -18.16 -42.84 -15.85
C PHE A 24 -18.95 -41.82 -15.02
N LEU A 25 -20.13 -42.19 -14.52
CA LEU A 25 -20.94 -41.34 -13.65
C LEU A 25 -20.22 -41.05 -12.32
N PHE A 26 -19.52 -42.02 -11.75
CA PHE A 26 -18.72 -41.83 -10.54
C PHE A 26 -17.63 -40.78 -10.77
N PHE A 27 -16.85 -40.88 -11.85
CA PHE A 27 -15.83 -39.89 -12.19
C PHE A 27 -16.40 -38.49 -12.44
N LEU A 28 -17.56 -38.40 -13.10
CA LEU A 28 -18.23 -37.11 -13.31
C LEU A 28 -18.66 -36.47 -11.98
N PHE A 29 -19.21 -37.27 -11.06
CA PHE A 29 -19.63 -36.78 -9.76
C PHE A 29 -18.44 -36.32 -8.91
N ASP A 30 -17.37 -37.10 -8.90
CA ASP A 30 -16.13 -36.78 -8.18
C ASP A 30 -15.52 -35.47 -8.69
N THR A 31 -15.41 -35.33 -10.02
CA THR A 31 -14.92 -34.10 -10.67
C THR A 31 -15.82 -32.90 -10.38
N TYR A 32 -17.15 -33.10 -10.39
CA TYR A 32 -18.12 -32.05 -10.12
C TYR A 32 -18.02 -31.58 -8.65
N GLN A 33 -17.92 -32.52 -7.72
CA GLN A 33 -17.80 -32.21 -6.30
C GLN A 33 -16.50 -31.45 -6.01
N GLU A 34 -15.36 -31.91 -6.54
CA GLU A 34 -14.09 -31.20 -6.39
C GLU A 34 -14.16 -29.78 -6.97
N SER A 35 -14.80 -29.62 -8.14
CA SER A 35 -14.96 -28.30 -8.76
C SER A 35 -15.85 -27.38 -7.93
N TYR A 36 -16.94 -27.91 -7.38
CA TYR A 36 -17.85 -27.16 -6.52
C TYR A 36 -17.16 -26.71 -5.23
N ASP A 37 -16.42 -27.60 -4.57
CA ASP A 37 -15.69 -27.28 -3.35
C ASP A 37 -14.63 -26.19 -3.59
N LYS A 38 -13.92 -26.25 -4.73
CA LYS A 38 -12.98 -25.19 -5.14
C LYS A 38 -13.67 -23.86 -5.37
N LEU A 39 -14.83 -23.86 -6.02
CA LEU A 39 -15.61 -22.64 -6.24
C LEU A 39 -16.05 -22.01 -4.91
N LYS A 40 -16.53 -22.82 -3.97
CA LYS A 40 -16.93 -22.35 -2.64
C LYS A 40 -15.76 -21.77 -1.84
N VAL A 41 -14.59 -22.41 -1.89
CA VAL A 41 -13.37 -21.88 -1.26
C VAL A 41 -12.97 -20.54 -1.89
N LEU A 42 -13.08 -20.42 -3.21
CA LEU A 42 -12.78 -19.17 -3.91
C LEU A 42 -13.76 -18.06 -3.52
N GLU A 43 -15.06 -18.37 -3.46
CA GLU A 43 -16.11 -17.42 -3.06
C GLU A 43 -15.87 -16.89 -1.65
N ASN A 44 -15.61 -17.78 -0.68
CA ASN A 44 -15.27 -17.38 0.69
C ASN A 44 -13.99 -16.52 0.72
N SER A 45 -12.95 -16.91 -0.02
CA SER A 45 -11.71 -16.12 -0.06
C SER A 45 -11.92 -14.74 -0.70
N LEU A 46 -12.86 -14.59 -1.62
CA LEU A 46 -13.20 -13.29 -2.21
C LEU A 46 -13.96 -12.43 -1.21
N GLU A 47 -14.91 -13.01 -0.47
CA GLU A 47 -15.64 -12.33 0.60
C GLU A 47 -14.67 -11.81 1.69
N ASP A 48 -13.79 -12.68 2.20
CA ASP A 48 -12.78 -12.32 3.21
C ASP A 48 -11.89 -11.15 2.73
N ARG A 49 -11.44 -11.21 1.47
CA ARG A 49 -10.61 -10.14 0.87
C ARG A 49 -11.39 -8.85 0.69
N GLN A 50 -12.67 -8.93 0.37
CA GLN A 50 -13.52 -7.75 0.21
C GLN A 50 -13.76 -7.07 1.56
N GLU A 51 -13.97 -7.84 2.62
CA GLU A 51 -14.02 -7.33 3.99
C GLU A 51 -12.69 -6.68 4.41
N GLU A 52 -11.56 -7.32 4.11
CA GLU A 52 -10.22 -6.79 4.39
C GLU A 52 -9.99 -5.45 3.66
N ILE A 53 -10.38 -5.33 2.39
CA ILE A 53 -10.29 -4.08 1.63
C ILE A 53 -11.11 -2.97 2.30
N VAL A 54 -12.34 -3.26 2.73
CA VAL A 54 -13.19 -2.27 3.41
C VAL A 54 -12.56 -1.83 4.73
N LEU A 55 -12.00 -2.76 5.50
CA LEU A 55 -11.31 -2.43 6.76
C LEU A 55 -10.08 -1.56 6.52
N LEU A 56 -9.24 -1.91 5.55
CA LEU A 56 -8.07 -1.12 5.18
C LEU A 56 -8.46 0.28 4.69
N GLN A 57 -9.53 0.39 3.91
CA GLN A 57 -10.01 1.68 3.44
C GLN A 57 -10.50 2.57 4.58
N ASN A 58 -11.24 2.01 5.53
CA ASN A 58 -11.65 2.73 6.75
C ASN A 58 -10.43 3.19 7.58
N GLN A 59 -9.38 2.36 7.67
CA GLN A 59 -8.14 2.73 8.37
C GLN A 59 -7.40 3.86 7.64
N ILE A 60 -7.33 3.80 6.31
CA ILE A 60 -6.73 4.86 5.49
C ILE A 60 -7.48 6.16 5.67
N ASP A 61 -8.81 6.13 5.66
CA ASP A 61 -9.65 7.33 5.84
C ASP A 61 -9.46 7.95 7.23
N ASP A 62 -9.42 7.12 8.28
CA ASP A 62 -9.11 7.57 9.65
C ASP A 62 -7.71 8.20 9.76
N TRP A 63 -6.70 7.57 9.16
CA TRP A 63 -5.34 8.12 9.16
C TRP A 63 -5.22 9.41 8.35
N ASN A 64 -5.91 9.51 7.21
CA ASN A 64 -5.95 10.74 6.43
C ASN A 64 -6.62 11.87 7.23
N GLN A 65 -7.66 11.57 7.99
CA GLN A 65 -8.27 12.54 8.89
C GLN A 65 -7.31 12.95 10.02
N GLN A 66 -6.62 12.00 10.65
CA GLN A 66 -5.59 12.32 11.66
C GLN A 66 -4.47 13.19 11.09
N ILE A 67 -4.04 12.94 9.84
CA ILE A 67 -3.03 13.76 9.17
C ILE A 67 -3.56 15.17 8.93
N SER A 68 -4.79 15.31 8.42
CA SER A 68 -5.41 16.63 8.25
C SER A 68 -5.57 17.38 9.57
N ASP A 69 -5.82 16.66 10.67
CA ASP A 69 -5.94 17.25 11.99
C ASP A 69 -4.57 17.62 12.62
N LEU A 70 -3.44 17.14 12.08
CA LEU A 70 -2.10 17.56 12.52
C LEU A 70 -1.76 19.01 12.12
N ASP A 71 -2.42 19.56 11.09
CA ASP A 71 -2.27 20.96 10.70
C ASP A 71 -2.87 21.93 11.74
N ASP A 72 -3.81 21.44 12.57
CA ASP A 72 -4.41 22.20 13.65
C ASP A 72 -3.64 21.95 14.97
N PRO A 73 -3.05 22.99 15.60
CA PRO A 73 -2.25 22.83 16.80
C PRO A 73 -2.98 22.20 17.99
N GLU A 74 -4.27 22.47 18.17
CA GLU A 74 -5.05 21.94 19.30
C GLU A 74 -5.37 20.45 19.10
N LYS A 75 -5.64 20.05 17.84
CA LYS A 75 -5.95 18.66 17.50
C LYS A 75 -4.70 17.80 17.41
N ALA A 76 -3.59 18.35 16.92
CA ALA A 76 -2.29 17.67 16.91
C ALA A 76 -1.87 17.23 18.30
N GLU A 77 -2.09 18.08 19.31
CA GLU A 77 -1.80 17.75 20.72
C GLU A 77 -2.63 16.54 21.20
N LEU A 78 -3.93 16.51 20.88
CA LEU A 78 -4.81 15.39 21.23
C LEU A 78 -4.37 14.07 20.57
N ILE A 79 -3.92 14.12 19.31
CA ILE A 79 -3.42 12.94 18.58
C ILE A 79 -2.12 12.43 19.22
N LEU A 80 -1.18 13.33 19.54
CA LEU A 80 0.10 12.99 20.16
C LEU A 80 -0.11 12.34 21.54
N ARG A 81 -1.02 12.90 22.36
CA ARG A 81 -1.38 12.34 23.67
C ARG A 81 -1.99 10.94 23.57
N LYS A 82 -2.90 10.70 22.61
CA LYS A 82 -3.47 9.35 22.36
C LYS A 82 -2.41 8.31 22.01
N ARG A 83 -1.29 8.72 21.41
CA ARG A 83 -0.16 7.84 21.08
C ARG A 83 0.89 7.71 22.20
N GLY A 84 0.64 8.32 23.36
CA GLY A 84 1.51 8.24 24.54
C GLY A 84 2.57 9.34 24.64
N TYR A 85 2.50 10.38 23.80
CA TYR A 85 3.37 11.55 23.94
C TYR A 85 2.75 12.52 24.96
N GLY A 86 3.12 12.37 26.24
CA GLY A 86 2.78 13.26 27.35
C GLY A 86 1.43 12.99 28.05
N GLU A 87 1.36 13.24 29.36
CA GLU A 87 0.14 13.07 30.18
C GLU A 87 -0.75 14.31 30.21
N GLN A 88 -2.07 14.14 30.39
CA GLN A 88 -3.04 15.26 30.44
C GLN A 88 -2.57 16.37 31.40
N GLY A 89 -2.35 17.57 30.86
CA GLY A 89 -1.87 18.74 31.62
C GLY A 89 -0.39 19.09 31.41
N GLU A 90 0.40 18.22 30.78
CA GLU A 90 1.79 18.54 30.38
C GLU A 90 1.84 19.36 29.08
N VAL A 91 2.73 20.36 29.02
CA VAL A 91 2.90 21.18 27.81
C VAL A 91 3.82 20.44 26.83
N LEU A 92 3.28 20.05 25.67
CA LEU A 92 4.06 19.50 24.57
C LEU A 92 4.84 20.63 23.89
N TYR A 93 6.15 20.68 24.12
CA TYR A 93 7.03 21.70 23.52
C TYR A 93 7.14 21.53 22.01
N ARG A 94 6.62 22.51 21.27
CA ARG A 94 6.82 22.64 19.83
C ARG A 94 8.11 23.43 19.58
N PHE A 95 9.09 22.78 18.95
CA PHE A 95 10.26 23.49 18.44
C PHE A 95 9.89 24.07 17.06
N GLU A 96 9.74 25.39 16.98
CA GLU A 96 9.76 26.07 15.69
C GLU A 96 11.19 25.99 15.17
N VAL A 97 11.40 25.20 14.11
CA VAL A 97 12.68 25.15 13.42
C VAL A 97 12.87 26.53 12.79
N PRO A 98 13.85 27.34 13.23
CA PRO A 98 14.05 28.64 12.63
C PRO A 98 14.38 28.46 11.16
N GLU A 99 13.75 29.26 10.31
CA GLU A 99 14.12 29.31 8.90
C GLU A 99 15.63 29.52 8.77
N PRO A 100 16.29 28.84 7.82
CA PRO A 100 17.73 28.99 7.65
C PRO A 100 18.05 30.44 7.32
N VAL A 101 18.52 31.18 8.33
CA VAL A 101 19.05 32.52 8.13
C VAL A 101 20.35 32.39 7.33
N THR A 102 20.42 33.02 6.17
CA THR A 102 21.67 33.14 5.42
C THR A 102 22.68 33.87 6.30
N PRO A 103 23.90 33.33 6.49
CA PRO A 103 24.90 33.97 7.32
C PRO A 103 25.16 35.40 6.87
N ILE A 104 25.28 36.34 7.83
CA ILE A 104 25.54 37.76 7.57
C ILE A 104 26.83 37.95 6.74
N GLU A 105 27.77 37.00 6.84
CA GLU A 105 29.00 36.95 6.06
C GLU A 105 28.76 36.90 4.55
N GLU A 106 27.66 36.31 4.10
CA GLU A 106 27.25 36.24 2.69
C GLU A 106 26.58 37.55 2.24
N THR A 107 25.80 38.20 3.10
CA THR A 107 25.18 39.50 2.81
C THR A 107 26.16 40.67 2.86
N LEU A 108 27.21 40.60 3.70
CA LEU A 108 28.23 41.65 3.85
C LEU A 108 29.23 41.72 2.70
N LYS A 109 29.30 40.71 1.84
CA LYS A 109 30.17 40.72 0.64
C LYS A 109 29.58 41.51 -0.53
N SER A 110 28.35 42.03 -0.42
CA SER A 110 27.62 42.55 -1.58
C SER A 110 27.86 44.02 -1.96
N ASP A 111 28.55 44.85 -1.17
CA ASP A 111 28.95 46.19 -1.63
C ASP A 111 29.99 46.81 -0.70
N ARG A 112 31.27 46.45 -0.88
CA ARG A 112 32.37 47.27 -0.37
C ARG A 112 32.78 48.22 -1.50
N GLY A 113 32.34 49.47 -1.42
CA GLY A 113 32.82 50.53 -2.30
C GLY A 113 34.35 50.58 -2.26
N LYS A 114 34.98 50.61 -3.44
CA LYS A 114 36.44 50.60 -3.60
C LYS A 114 37.10 51.67 -2.74
N SER A 115 38.17 51.30 -2.05
CA SER A 115 38.97 52.26 -1.26
C SER A 115 39.64 53.29 -2.16
N LEU A 116 39.96 54.49 -1.65
CA LEU A 116 40.74 55.50 -2.39
C LEU A 116 42.08 54.95 -2.92
N ILE A 117 42.66 53.99 -2.20
CA ILE A 117 43.90 53.32 -2.62
C ILE A 117 43.64 52.41 -3.82
N GLU A 118 42.52 51.69 -3.84
CA GLU A 118 42.09 50.88 -4.99
C GLU A 118 41.81 51.76 -6.21
N TYR A 119 41.21 52.93 -6.02
CA TYR A 119 41.02 53.90 -7.11
C TYR A 119 42.35 54.36 -7.73
N VAL A 120 43.35 54.68 -6.90
CA VAL A 120 44.68 55.08 -7.39
C VAL A 120 45.37 53.91 -8.11
N ILE A 121 45.23 52.69 -7.60
CA ILE A 121 45.78 51.50 -8.24
C ILE A 121 45.08 51.24 -9.59
N ASP A 122 43.74 51.32 -9.65
CA ASP A 122 42.98 51.14 -10.90
C ASP A 122 43.33 52.22 -11.95
N TYR A 123 43.57 53.45 -11.51
CA TYR A 123 44.05 54.54 -12.37
C TYR A 123 45.46 54.25 -12.93
N VAL A 124 46.39 53.80 -12.10
CA VAL A 124 47.77 53.47 -12.51
C VAL A 124 47.82 52.23 -13.41
N VAL A 125 46.96 51.25 -13.14
CA VAL A 125 46.90 49.98 -13.89
C VAL A 125 46.04 50.10 -15.16
N GLY A 126 45.28 51.19 -15.32
CA GLY A 126 44.51 51.49 -16.53
C GLY A 126 43.20 50.73 -16.66
N LYS A 127 42.53 50.44 -15.55
CA LYS A 127 41.26 49.68 -15.48
C LYS A 127 40.01 50.54 -15.28
N GLU A 128 40.11 51.86 -15.37
CA GLU A 128 38.94 52.73 -15.34
C GLU A 128 38.10 52.56 -16.63
N GLY A 129 37.04 51.75 -16.59
CA GLY A 129 36.06 51.68 -17.69
C GLY A 129 35.34 50.36 -17.97
N GLU A 130 35.54 49.30 -17.16
CA GLU A 130 34.63 48.13 -17.15
C GLU A 130 33.72 48.15 -15.91
#